data_AF-A0A9Q3QK43-F1
#
_entry.id   AF-A0A9Q3QK43-F1
#
_cell.length_a   1.000
_cell.length_b   1.000
_cell.length_c   1.000
_cell.angle_alpha   90.00
_cell.angle_beta   90.00
_cell.angle_gamma   90.00
#
_symmetry.space_group_name_H-M   'P 1'
#
loop_
_entity.id
_entity.type
_entity.pdbx_description
1 polymer ?
#
loop_
_entity_poly.entity_id
_entity_poly.type
_entity_poly.pdbx_seq_one_letter_code
_entity_poly.pdbx_strand_id
1 'polypeptide(L)'
;MGTIVMAVIAGGLVAGVLMWVIRQRKVNALVRTLGDADRRIADLSADLTKHAAQVETGMREVAALETTVGQMRDAAADQLEVIEQLRTELQSATAAKEHWASRAGQIAEEAVRLRGLALTFERWHEQMISLMEQNHDMHAKNEELQSIVRHVVIVSLNASIEAARAGTAGRGFAVVASEVRALAARSEELSKSYRNSLHLNDLTTTATFQDIQAGGKMITASLSSVEALASQFQHQLH
;
A
#
# COMPACT_ATOMS: atom_id res chain seq x y z
N MET A 1 118.12 -13.96 80.59
CA MET A 1 117.60 -12.87 79.72
C MET A 1 117.26 -13.30 78.29
N GLY A 2 117.81 -14.40 77.74
CA GLY A 2 117.50 -14.83 76.36
C GLY A 2 116.10 -15.42 76.13
N THR A 3 115.45 -15.99 77.15
CA THR A 3 114.15 -16.66 77.02
C THR A 3 112.95 -15.71 76.97
N ILE A 4 113.00 -14.57 77.66
CA ILE A 4 111.91 -13.57 77.68
C ILE A 4 111.85 -12.79 76.35
N VAL A 5 113.01 -12.43 75.79
CA VAL A 5 113.10 -11.74 74.49
C VAL A 5 112.55 -12.63 73.37
N MET A 6 112.87 -13.93 73.39
CA MET A 6 112.30 -14.90 72.44
C MET A 6 110.78 -15.07 72.59
N ALA A 7 110.24 -15.02 73.81
CA ALA A 7 108.79 -15.11 74.04
C ALA A 7 108.03 -13.86 73.56
N VAL A 8 108.61 -12.66 73.70
CA VAL A 8 108.02 -11.40 73.21
C VAL A 8 108.07 -11.33 71.68
N ILE A 9 109.17 -11.77 71.07
CA ILE A 9 109.28 -11.86 69.60
C ILE A 9 108.30 -12.91 69.05
N ALA A 10 108.18 -14.07 69.72
CA ALA A 10 107.19 -15.09 69.35
C ALA A 10 105.75 -14.59 69.52
N GLY A 11 105.43 -13.88 70.60
CA GLY A 11 104.10 -13.28 70.81
C GLY A 11 103.77 -12.18 69.80
N GLY A 12 104.74 -11.34 69.43
CA GLY A 12 104.60 -10.31 68.39
C GLY A 12 104.45 -10.89 66.99
N LEU A 13 105.19 -11.97 66.68
CA LEU A 13 105.02 -12.74 65.44
C LEU A 13 103.66 -13.42 65.39
N VAL A 14 103.21 -14.04 66.49
CA VAL A 14 101.89 -14.68 66.59
C VAL A 14 100.76 -13.65 66.47
N ALA A 15 100.88 -12.49 67.11
CA ALA A 15 99.92 -11.38 67.00
C ALA A 15 99.90 -10.77 65.60
N GLY A 16 101.07 -10.62 64.96
CA GLY A 16 101.21 -10.15 63.58
C GLY A 16 100.60 -11.14 62.57
N VAL A 17 100.85 -12.44 62.76
CA VAL A 17 100.23 -13.52 61.97
C VAL A 17 98.73 -13.57 62.21
N LEU A 18 98.25 -13.47 63.45
CA LEU A 18 96.81 -13.40 63.78
C LEU A 18 96.14 -12.19 63.15
N MET A 19 96.76 -11.00 63.25
CA MET A 19 96.25 -9.77 62.65
C MET A 19 96.28 -9.84 61.11
N TRP A 20 97.31 -10.45 60.53
CA TRP A 20 97.40 -10.73 59.10
C TRP A 20 96.33 -11.73 58.65
N VAL A 21 96.11 -12.83 59.39
CA VAL A 21 95.05 -13.81 59.11
C VAL A 21 93.66 -13.19 59.26
N ILE A 22 93.42 -12.36 60.27
CA ILE A 22 92.14 -11.63 60.44
C ILE A 22 91.95 -10.61 59.31
N ARG A 23 93.00 -9.88 58.94
CA ARG A 23 92.97 -8.93 57.80
C ARG A 23 92.71 -9.66 56.50
N GLN A 24 93.37 -10.79 56.26
CA GLN A 24 93.21 -11.63 55.08
C GLN A 24 91.81 -12.26 55.04
N ARG A 25 91.26 -12.68 56.18
CA ARG A 25 89.85 -13.11 56.31
C ARG A 25 88.86 -11.99 56.02
N LYS A 26 89.09 -10.76 56.52
CA LYS A 26 88.24 -9.59 56.24
C LYS A 26 88.32 -9.17 54.77
N VAL A 27 89.51 -9.15 54.17
CA VAL A 27 89.71 -8.87 52.74
C VAL A 27 89.04 -9.95 51.89
N ASN A 28 89.21 -11.23 52.22
CA ASN A 28 88.54 -12.33 51.53
C ASN A 28 87.02 -12.27 51.70
N ALA A 29 86.52 -11.85 52.86
CA ALA A 29 85.09 -11.62 53.08
C ALA A 29 84.57 -10.45 52.24
N LEU A 30 85.31 -9.32 52.17
CA LEU A 30 84.96 -8.17 51.34
C LEU A 30 84.94 -8.54 49.85
N VAL A 31 85.95 -9.26 49.37
CA VAL A 31 86.05 -9.75 47.99
C VAL A 31 84.89 -10.69 47.65
N ARG A 32 84.47 -11.54 48.60
CA ARG A 32 83.26 -12.38 48.43
C ARG A 32 82.00 -11.52 48.33
N THR A 33 81.80 -10.57 49.25
CA THR A 33 80.60 -9.70 49.21
C THR A 33 80.56 -8.80 47.98
N LEU A 34 81.72 -8.33 47.48
CA LEU A 34 81.84 -7.60 46.22
C LEU A 34 81.52 -8.49 45.02
N GLY A 35 82.04 -9.72 45.00
CA GLY A 35 81.70 -10.70 43.96
C GLY A 35 80.22 -11.10 43.96
N ASP A 36 79.60 -11.20 45.13
CA ASP A 36 78.17 -11.46 45.27
C ASP A 36 77.32 -10.24 44.85
N ALA A 37 77.80 -9.02 45.12
CA ALA A 37 77.17 -7.78 44.65
C ALA A 37 77.27 -7.64 43.12
N ASP A 38 78.43 -7.93 42.52
CA ASP A 38 78.61 -7.92 41.05
C ASP A 38 77.71 -8.94 40.37
N ARG A 39 77.57 -10.14 40.93
CA ARG A 39 76.62 -11.15 40.43
C ARG A 39 75.17 -10.67 40.51
N ARG A 40 74.77 -10.08 41.64
CA ARG A 40 73.43 -9.49 41.78
C ARG A 40 73.19 -8.35 40.80
N ILE A 41 74.19 -7.50 40.55
CA ILE A 41 74.09 -6.42 39.55
C ILE A 41 73.97 -7.01 38.14
N ALA A 42 74.71 -8.07 37.81
CA ALA A 42 74.61 -8.76 36.53
C ALA A 42 73.22 -9.40 36.33
N ASP A 43 72.69 -10.10 37.34
CA ASP A 43 71.34 -10.68 37.30
C ASP A 43 70.27 -9.59 37.18
N LEU A 44 70.36 -8.51 37.96
CA LEU A 44 69.41 -7.40 37.90
C LEU A 44 69.46 -6.68 36.54
N SER A 45 70.64 -6.57 35.93
CA SER A 45 70.82 -6.01 34.60
C SER A 45 70.20 -6.92 33.53
N ALA A 46 70.37 -8.24 33.66
CA ALA A 46 69.74 -9.22 32.80
C ALA A 46 68.21 -9.16 32.92
N ASP A 47 67.66 -9.10 34.13
CA ASP A 47 66.23 -8.93 34.38
C ASP A 47 65.70 -7.59 33.84
N LEU A 48 66.46 -6.50 33.98
CA LEU A 48 66.08 -5.20 33.44
C LEU A 48 66.02 -5.23 31.91
N THR A 49 66.98 -5.87 31.23
CA THR A 49 66.93 -6.03 29.77
C THR A 49 65.77 -6.89 29.31
N LYS A 50 65.45 -7.96 30.04
CA LYS A 50 64.27 -8.79 29.79
C LYS A 50 62.97 -8.00 29.96
N HIS A 51 62.84 -7.23 31.05
CA HIS A 51 61.69 -6.37 31.27
C HIS A 51 61.58 -5.25 30.23
N ALA A 52 62.70 -4.66 29.81
CA ALA A 52 62.71 -3.67 28.72
C ALA A 52 62.19 -4.26 27.40
N ALA A 53 62.63 -5.47 27.04
CA ALA A 53 62.13 -6.18 25.86
C ALA A 53 60.63 -6.55 25.97
N GLN A 54 60.16 -6.92 27.18
CA GLN A 54 58.74 -7.15 27.44
C GLN A 54 57.91 -5.87 27.31
N VAL A 55 58.40 -4.74 27.84
CA VAL A 55 57.75 -3.42 27.70
C VAL A 55 57.70 -3.00 26.24
N GLU A 56 58.78 -3.19 25.48
CA GLU A 56 58.80 -2.88 24.05
C GLU A 56 57.79 -3.72 23.26
N THR A 57 57.68 -5.01 23.58
CA THR A 57 56.69 -5.90 22.97
C THR A 57 55.27 -5.47 23.34
N GLY A 58 55.00 -5.19 24.61
CA GLY A 58 53.70 -4.70 25.07
C GLY A 58 53.32 -3.35 24.45
N MET A 59 54.29 -2.44 24.26
CA MET A 59 54.09 -1.16 23.56
C MET A 59 53.67 -1.37 22.10
N ARG A 60 54.27 -2.35 21.40
CA ARG A 60 53.85 -2.73 20.03
C ARG A 60 52.44 -3.30 20.00
N GLU A 61 52.10 -4.17 20.95
CA GLU A 61 50.75 -4.75 21.07
C GLU A 61 49.70 -3.68 21.37
N VAL A 62 50.00 -2.73 22.27
CA VAL A 62 49.11 -1.60 22.56
C VAL A 62 48.90 -0.72 21.33
N ALA A 63 49.96 -0.37 20.60
CA ALA A 63 49.84 0.42 19.37
C ALA A 63 49.02 -0.30 18.29
N ALA A 64 49.19 -1.62 18.15
CA ALA A 64 48.38 -2.44 17.26
C ALA A 64 46.90 -2.44 17.70
N LEU A 65 46.64 -2.60 18.99
CA LEU A 65 45.29 -2.58 19.55
C LEU A 65 44.62 -1.21 19.36
N GLU A 66 45.32 -0.11 19.59
CA GLU A 66 44.82 1.25 19.33
C GLU A 66 44.40 1.43 17.88
N THR A 67 45.19 0.89 16.95
CA THR A 67 44.86 0.90 15.50
C THR A 67 43.59 0.11 15.23
N THR A 68 43.46 -1.10 15.78
CA THR A 68 42.26 -1.93 15.62
C THR A 68 41.01 -1.27 16.23
N VAL A 69 41.15 -0.64 17.41
CA VAL A 69 40.05 0.09 18.05
C VAL A 69 39.63 1.30 17.21
N GLY A 70 40.58 2.00 16.58
CA GLY A 70 40.30 3.07 15.60
C GLY A 70 39.48 2.55 14.43
N GLN A 71 39.94 1.48 13.78
CA GLN A 71 39.22 0.84 12.66
C GLN A 71 37.81 0.37 13.05
N MET A 72 37.65 -0.20 14.25
CA MET A 72 36.33 -0.60 14.76
C MET A 72 35.41 0.59 15.02
N ARG A 73 35.94 1.72 15.49
CA ARG A 73 35.16 2.96 15.69
C ARG A 73 34.68 3.53 14.36
N ASP A 74 35.55 3.57 13.36
CA ASP A 74 35.20 4.05 12.02
C ASP A 74 34.14 3.14 11.39
N ALA A 75 34.32 1.82 11.45
CA ALA A 75 33.34 0.86 10.96
C ALA A 75 31.99 0.95 11.70
N ALA A 76 31.99 1.23 13.00
CA ALA A 76 30.77 1.45 13.78
C ALA A 76 30.06 2.76 13.38
N ALA A 77 30.82 3.80 13.06
CA ALA A 77 30.28 5.06 12.55
C ALA A 77 29.61 4.86 11.18
N ASP A 78 30.27 4.14 10.27
CA ASP A 78 29.70 3.78 8.96
C ASP A 78 28.41 2.95 9.10
N GLN A 79 28.39 1.99 10.03
CA GLN A 79 27.19 1.19 10.30
C GLN A 79 26.02 2.04 10.82
N LEU A 80 26.29 3.02 11.70
CA LEU A 80 25.26 3.94 12.18
C LEU A 80 24.65 4.76 11.04
N GLU A 81 25.46 5.21 10.08
CA GLU A 81 24.96 5.91 8.90
C GLU A 81 24.04 5.03 8.05
N VAL A 82 24.44 3.78 7.79
CA VAL A 82 23.62 2.80 7.06
C VAL A 82 22.30 2.51 7.79
N ILE A 83 22.33 2.40 9.12
CA ILE A 83 21.12 2.17 9.93
C ILE A 83 20.14 3.35 9.80
N GLU A 84 20.62 4.59 9.83
CA GLU A 84 19.76 5.76 9.67
C GLU A 84 19.19 5.88 8.25
N GLN A 85 19.95 5.51 7.22
CA GLN A 85 19.45 5.39 5.85
C GLN A 85 18.34 4.34 5.75
N LEU A 86 18.58 3.13 6.25
CA LEU A 86 17.59 2.04 6.27
C LEU A 86 16.33 2.42 7.06
N ARG A 87 16.49 3.15 8.16
CA ARG A 87 15.37 3.66 8.96
C ARG A 87 14.50 4.63 8.15
N THR A 88 15.14 5.53 7.42
CA THR A 88 14.44 6.51 6.56
C THR A 88 13.71 5.82 5.41
N GLU A 89 14.37 4.85 4.76
CA GLU A 89 13.76 4.01 3.72
C GLU A 89 12.56 3.23 4.26
N LEU A 90 12.70 2.59 5.43
CA LEU A 90 11.62 1.85 6.07
C LEU A 90 10.43 2.76 6.40
N GLN A 91 10.68 3.96 6.94
CA GLN A 91 9.63 4.94 7.20
C GLN A 91 8.89 5.32 5.91
N SER A 92 9.62 5.60 4.83
CA SER A 92 9.03 5.92 3.53
C SER A 92 8.18 4.76 2.97
N ALA A 93 8.67 3.52 3.11
CA ALA A 93 7.96 2.32 2.67
C ALA A 93 6.68 2.07 3.49
N THR A 94 6.72 2.29 4.81
CA THR A 94 5.53 2.17 5.67
C THR A 94 4.47 3.22 5.33
N ALA A 95 4.85 4.47 5.12
CA ALA A 95 3.93 5.53 4.69
C ALA A 95 3.33 5.23 3.30
N ALA A 96 4.15 4.73 2.37
CA ALA A 96 3.67 4.31 1.05
C ALA A 96 2.65 3.16 1.17
N LYS A 97 2.92 2.16 2.02
CA LYS A 97 2.01 1.04 2.27
C LYS A 97 0.66 1.49 2.82
N GLU A 98 0.64 2.40 3.79
CA GLU A 98 -0.60 2.98 4.33
C GLU A 98 -1.41 3.72 3.25
N HIS A 99 -0.72 4.51 2.43
CA HIS A 99 -1.34 5.21 1.31
C HIS A 99 -1.92 4.25 0.25
N TRP A 100 -1.25 3.12 -0.03
CA TRP A 100 -1.77 2.08 -0.92
C TRP A 100 -2.98 1.35 -0.34
N ALA A 101 -2.96 1.03 0.96
CA ALA A 101 -4.10 0.39 1.63
C ALA A 101 -5.35 1.28 1.59
N SER A 102 -5.19 2.59 1.82
CA SER A 102 -6.28 3.57 1.70
C SER A 102 -6.86 3.62 0.28
N ARG A 103 -6.00 3.70 -0.74
CA ARG A 103 -6.42 3.67 -2.15
C ARG A 103 -7.14 2.38 -2.54
N ALA A 104 -6.68 1.23 -2.06
CA ALA A 104 -7.35 -0.04 -2.29
C ALA A 104 -8.78 -0.04 -1.68
N GLY A 105 -8.96 0.55 -0.50
CA GLY A 105 -10.27 0.74 0.11
C GLY A 105 -11.21 1.60 -0.74
N GLN A 106 -10.73 2.73 -1.26
CA GLN A 106 -11.50 3.61 -2.14
C GLN A 106 -11.92 2.92 -3.44
N ILE A 107 -11.03 2.13 -4.03
CA ILE A 107 -11.32 1.34 -5.25
C ILE A 107 -12.39 0.30 -4.99
N ALA A 108 -12.32 -0.40 -3.84
CA ALA A 108 -13.34 -1.37 -3.45
C ALA A 108 -14.72 -0.71 -3.27
N GLU A 109 -14.77 0.46 -2.64
CA GLU A 109 -16.01 1.23 -2.48
C GLU A 109 -16.60 1.66 -3.84
N GLU A 110 -15.75 2.14 -4.76
CA GLU A 110 -16.20 2.53 -6.10
C GLU A 110 -16.68 1.32 -6.91
N ALA A 111 -16.04 0.15 -6.76
CA ALA A 111 -16.50 -1.09 -7.39
C ALA A 111 -17.92 -1.48 -6.93
N VAL A 112 -18.20 -1.38 -5.62
CA VAL A 112 -19.53 -1.62 -5.07
C VAL A 112 -20.55 -0.62 -5.63
N ARG A 113 -20.17 0.67 -5.72
CA ARG A 113 -21.02 1.71 -6.29
C ARG A 113 -21.35 1.44 -7.76
N LEU A 114 -20.35 1.11 -8.58
CA LEU A 114 -20.51 0.78 -9.99
C LEU A 114 -21.38 -0.46 -10.20
N ARG A 115 -21.22 -1.49 -9.36
CA ARG A 115 -22.08 -2.68 -9.39
C ARG A 115 -23.53 -2.33 -9.08
N GLY A 116 -23.79 -1.45 -8.11
CA GLY A 116 -25.14 -0.95 -7.82
C GLY A 116 -25.76 -0.19 -9.00
N LEU A 117 -24.96 0.62 -9.69
CA LEU A 117 -25.39 1.30 -10.92
C LEU A 117 -25.69 0.29 -12.04
N ALA A 118 -24.87 -0.74 -12.24
CA ALA A 118 -25.09 -1.77 -13.24
C ALA A 118 -26.45 -2.46 -13.05
N LEU A 119 -26.78 -2.85 -11.82
CA LEU A 119 -28.09 -3.45 -11.48
C LEU A 119 -29.25 -2.48 -11.74
N THR A 120 -29.05 -1.19 -11.51
CA THR A 120 -30.07 -0.17 -11.77
C THR A 120 -30.34 -0.02 -13.27
N PHE A 121 -29.28 -0.02 -14.09
CA PHE A 121 -29.38 0.02 -15.55
C PHE A 121 -30.06 -1.24 -16.12
N GLU A 122 -29.76 -2.42 -15.58
CA GLU A 122 -30.43 -3.66 -15.97
C GLU A 122 -31.94 -3.60 -15.70
N ARG A 123 -32.32 -3.09 -14.52
CA ARG A 123 -33.74 -2.89 -14.19
C ARG A 123 -34.41 -1.88 -15.12
N TRP A 124 -33.74 -0.77 -15.44
CA TRP A 124 -34.27 0.20 -16.41
C TRP A 124 -34.39 -0.40 -17.80
N HIS A 125 -33.44 -1.24 -18.22
CA HIS A 125 -33.49 -1.96 -19.49
C HIS A 125 -34.76 -2.82 -19.60
N GLU A 126 -35.04 -3.64 -18.59
CA GLU A 126 -36.27 -4.45 -18.52
C GLU A 126 -37.55 -3.59 -18.51
N GLN A 127 -37.56 -2.49 -17.75
CA GLN A 127 -38.70 -1.56 -17.73
C GLN A 127 -38.96 -0.92 -19.09
N MET A 128 -37.91 -0.61 -19.85
CA MET A 128 -38.05 -0.04 -21.20
C MET A 128 -38.56 -1.07 -22.20
N ILE A 129 -38.16 -2.34 -22.11
CA ILE A 129 -38.73 -3.42 -22.92
C ILE A 129 -40.24 -3.50 -22.69
N SER A 130 -40.66 -3.51 -21.41
CA SER A 130 -42.09 -3.52 -21.07
C SER A 130 -42.82 -2.27 -21.58
N LEU A 131 -42.20 -1.09 -21.51
CA LEU A 131 -42.80 0.14 -22.02
C LEU A 131 -42.99 0.10 -23.55
N MET A 132 -42.03 -0.45 -24.30
CA MET A 132 -42.15 -0.63 -25.75
C MET A 132 -43.30 -1.58 -26.10
N GLU A 133 -43.44 -2.69 -25.36
CA GLU A 133 -44.56 -3.63 -25.54
C GLU A 133 -45.91 -2.97 -25.22
N GLN A 134 -46.00 -2.19 -24.14
CA GLN A 134 -47.21 -1.44 -23.81
C GLN A 134 -47.56 -0.43 -24.89
N ASN A 135 -46.58 0.28 -25.45
CA ASN A 135 -46.83 1.25 -26.52
C ASN A 135 -47.35 0.54 -27.79
N HIS A 136 -46.80 -0.63 -28.12
CA HIS A 136 -47.30 -1.48 -29.21
C HIS A 136 -48.76 -1.93 -29.01
N ASP A 137 -49.13 -2.37 -27.80
CA ASP A 137 -50.52 -2.71 -27.47
C ASP A 137 -51.45 -1.48 -27.58
N MET A 138 -50.99 -0.30 -27.16
CA MET A 138 -51.77 0.94 -27.31
C MET A 138 -51.96 1.33 -28.77
N HIS A 139 -50.97 1.06 -29.65
CA HIS A 139 -51.13 1.23 -31.09
C HIS A 139 -52.25 0.34 -31.64
N ALA A 140 -52.25 -0.95 -31.29
CA ALA A 140 -53.26 -1.91 -31.74
C ALA A 140 -54.67 -1.50 -31.25
N LYS A 141 -54.81 -1.11 -29.98
CA LYS A 141 -56.08 -0.61 -29.41
C LYS A 141 -56.58 0.65 -30.10
N ASN A 142 -55.68 1.58 -30.45
CA ASN A 142 -56.07 2.78 -31.16
C ASN A 142 -56.49 2.47 -32.61
N GLU A 143 -55.89 1.48 -33.27
CA GLU A 143 -56.34 1.00 -34.59
C GLU A 143 -57.72 0.38 -34.54
N GLU A 144 -58.00 -0.45 -33.53
CA GLU A 144 -59.33 -1.00 -33.29
C GLU A 144 -60.36 0.11 -33.05
N LEU A 145 -60.02 1.10 -32.21
CA LEU A 145 -60.88 2.27 -31.97
C LEU A 145 -61.21 3.01 -33.27
N GLN A 146 -60.23 3.23 -34.16
CA GLN A 146 -60.51 3.84 -35.47
C GLN A 146 -61.44 2.99 -36.32
N SER A 147 -61.31 1.67 -36.27
CA SER A 147 -62.20 0.76 -36.98
C SER A 147 -63.64 0.89 -36.49
N ILE A 148 -63.82 0.93 -35.17
CA ILE A 148 -65.12 1.15 -34.53
C ILE A 148 -65.70 2.51 -34.96
N VAL A 149 -64.90 3.58 -34.87
CA VAL A 149 -65.35 4.93 -35.26
C VAL A 149 -65.79 4.97 -36.73
N ARG A 150 -65.04 4.36 -37.65
CA ARG A 150 -65.43 4.25 -39.07
C ARG A 150 -66.76 3.53 -39.24
N HIS A 151 -67.00 2.44 -38.51
CA HIS A 151 -68.29 1.77 -38.53
C HIS A 151 -69.42 2.64 -38.00
N VAL A 152 -69.21 3.41 -36.92
CA VAL A 152 -70.22 4.34 -36.39
C VAL A 152 -70.55 5.43 -37.41
N VAL A 153 -69.57 5.94 -38.16
CA VAL A 153 -69.83 6.88 -39.26
C VAL A 153 -70.75 6.26 -40.32
N ILE A 154 -70.52 5.00 -40.72
CA ILE A 154 -71.36 4.30 -41.70
C ILE A 154 -72.77 4.06 -41.16
N VAL A 155 -72.90 3.59 -39.92
CA VAL A 155 -74.19 3.31 -39.29
C VAL A 155 -75.01 4.59 -39.13
N SER A 156 -74.39 5.68 -38.69
CA SER A 156 -75.06 6.99 -38.55
C SER A 156 -75.49 7.58 -39.90
N LEU A 157 -74.70 7.38 -40.96
CA LEU A 157 -75.10 7.74 -42.32
C LEU A 157 -76.33 6.94 -42.77
N ASN A 158 -76.33 5.63 -42.59
CA ASN A 158 -77.47 4.78 -42.94
C ASN A 158 -78.73 5.19 -42.15
N ALA A 159 -78.58 5.48 -40.86
CA ALA A 159 -79.68 5.98 -40.03
C ALA A 159 -80.21 7.35 -40.51
N SER A 160 -79.32 8.25 -40.96
CA SER A 160 -79.71 9.55 -41.52
C SER A 160 -80.50 9.38 -42.82
N ILE A 161 -80.09 8.44 -43.68
CA ILE A 161 -80.80 8.13 -44.94
C ILE A 161 -82.19 7.57 -44.66
N GLU A 162 -82.31 6.61 -43.73
CA GLU A 162 -83.60 6.01 -43.40
C GLU A 162 -84.54 7.01 -42.71
N ALA A 163 -83.98 7.88 -41.85
CA ALA A 163 -84.73 8.98 -41.24
C ALA A 163 -85.27 9.97 -42.29
N ALA A 164 -84.49 10.29 -43.33
CA ALA A 164 -84.95 11.10 -44.45
C ALA A 164 -86.05 10.38 -45.26
N ARG A 165 -85.94 9.07 -45.44
CA ARG A 165 -86.91 8.23 -46.15
C ARG A 165 -88.26 8.16 -45.43
N ALA A 166 -88.26 8.17 -44.10
CA ALA A 166 -89.46 8.23 -43.26
C ALA A 166 -90.15 9.61 -43.24
N GLY A 167 -89.58 10.63 -43.89
CA GLY A 167 -90.17 11.96 -44.03
C GLY A 167 -90.41 12.66 -42.69
N THR A 168 -91.63 13.13 -42.45
CA THR A 168 -91.97 13.89 -41.24
C THR A 168 -91.87 13.07 -39.95
N ALA A 169 -92.11 11.76 -40.03
CA ALA A 169 -92.00 10.82 -38.92
C ALA A 169 -90.54 10.55 -38.49
N GLY A 170 -89.59 10.73 -39.41
CA GLY A 170 -88.16 10.49 -39.16
C GLY A 170 -87.37 11.67 -38.62
N ARG A 171 -87.97 12.87 -38.46
CA ARG A 171 -87.22 14.10 -38.09
C ARG A 171 -86.42 13.98 -36.79
N GLY A 172 -86.97 13.34 -35.76
CA GLY A 172 -86.24 13.12 -34.50
C GLY A 172 -85.03 12.20 -34.68
N PHE A 173 -85.18 11.13 -35.47
CA PHE A 173 -84.09 10.21 -35.78
C PHE A 173 -83.00 10.87 -36.65
N ALA A 174 -83.37 11.78 -37.55
CA ALA A 174 -82.41 12.53 -38.36
C ALA A 174 -81.48 13.40 -37.50
N VAL A 175 -82.04 14.07 -36.48
CA VAL A 175 -81.24 14.87 -35.53
C VAL A 175 -80.27 13.98 -34.76
N VAL A 176 -80.74 12.86 -34.19
CA VAL A 176 -79.88 11.91 -33.46
C VAL A 176 -78.77 11.35 -34.36
N ALA A 177 -79.10 10.95 -35.60
CA ALA A 177 -78.11 10.41 -36.54
C ALA A 177 -77.04 11.45 -36.90
N SER A 178 -77.42 12.73 -37.04
CA SER A 178 -76.46 13.82 -37.29
C SER A 178 -75.52 14.06 -36.10
N GLU A 179 -76.03 13.99 -34.87
CA GLU A 179 -75.23 14.17 -33.65
C GLU A 179 -74.26 13.01 -33.45
N VAL A 180 -74.72 11.76 -33.67
CA VAL A 180 -73.86 10.56 -33.63
C VAL A 180 -72.74 10.67 -34.67
N ARG A 181 -73.05 11.16 -35.87
CA ARG A 181 -72.03 11.35 -36.93
C ARG A 181 -71.01 12.41 -36.54
N ALA A 182 -71.45 13.52 -35.95
CA ALA A 182 -70.56 14.56 -35.44
C ALA A 182 -69.65 14.04 -34.31
N LEU A 183 -70.19 13.22 -33.39
CA LEU A 183 -69.42 12.59 -32.33
C LEU A 183 -68.37 11.60 -32.88
N ALA A 184 -68.75 10.82 -33.89
CA ALA A 184 -67.83 9.90 -34.56
C ALA A 184 -66.68 10.64 -35.26
N ALA A 185 -66.97 11.76 -35.95
CA ALA A 185 -65.94 12.59 -36.57
C ALA A 185 -64.94 13.16 -35.54
N ARG A 186 -65.44 13.67 -34.40
CA ARG A 186 -64.57 14.11 -33.29
C ARG A 186 -63.73 12.97 -32.71
N SER A 187 -64.31 11.77 -32.58
CA SER A 187 -63.60 10.59 -32.10
C SER A 187 -62.49 10.15 -33.07
N GLU A 188 -62.70 10.30 -34.38
CA GLU A 188 -61.69 10.03 -35.39
C GLU A 188 -60.49 10.99 -35.28
N GLU A 189 -60.77 12.28 -35.11
CA GLU A 189 -59.74 13.31 -34.91
C GLU A 189 -58.93 13.04 -33.63
N LEU A 190 -59.60 12.71 -32.53
CA LEU A 190 -58.93 12.35 -31.27
C LEU A 190 -58.03 11.12 -31.44
N SER A 191 -58.51 10.09 -32.14
CA SER A 191 -57.71 8.90 -32.40
C SER A 191 -56.50 9.16 -33.31
N LYS A 192 -56.62 10.06 -34.28
CA LYS A 192 -55.47 10.52 -35.11
C LYS A 192 -54.45 11.27 -34.25
N SER A 193 -54.91 12.17 -33.39
CA SER A 193 -54.04 12.87 -32.43
C SER A 193 -53.32 11.88 -31.51
N TYR A 194 -54.03 10.91 -30.95
CA TYR A 194 -53.46 9.87 -30.11
C TYR A 194 -52.40 9.04 -30.85
N ARG A 195 -52.67 8.65 -32.11
CA ARG A 195 -51.67 7.95 -32.94
C ARG A 195 -50.36 8.74 -33.07
N ASN A 196 -50.44 10.05 -33.26
CA ASN A 196 -49.26 10.89 -33.35
C ASN A 196 -48.49 10.92 -32.02
N SER A 197 -49.20 11.01 -30.88
CA SER A 197 -48.58 10.92 -29.55
C SER A 197 -47.89 9.57 -29.32
N LEU A 198 -48.50 8.46 -29.75
CA LEU A 198 -47.88 7.13 -29.62
C LEU A 198 -46.59 7.02 -30.44
N HIS A 199 -46.59 7.54 -31.67
CA HIS A 199 -45.39 7.57 -32.51
C HIS A 199 -44.26 8.43 -31.91
N LEU A 200 -44.60 9.56 -31.27
CA LEU A 200 -43.61 10.34 -30.52
C LEU A 200 -43.07 9.55 -29.32
N ASN A 201 -43.95 8.85 -28.58
CA ASN A 201 -43.53 7.99 -27.49
C ASN A 201 -42.60 6.87 -27.97
N ASP A 202 -42.83 6.27 -29.15
CA ASP A 202 -41.94 5.25 -29.72
C ASP A 202 -40.53 5.79 -29.96
N LEU A 203 -40.44 6.99 -30.55
CA LEU A 203 -39.15 7.66 -30.79
C LEU A 203 -38.42 7.94 -29.48
N THR A 204 -39.11 8.52 -28.50
CA THR A 204 -38.52 8.83 -27.18
C THR A 204 -38.11 7.56 -26.44
N THR A 205 -38.94 6.52 -26.47
CA THR A 205 -38.68 5.24 -25.80
C THR A 205 -37.48 4.54 -26.43
N THR A 206 -37.40 4.52 -27.76
CA THR A 206 -36.27 3.93 -28.49
C THR A 206 -34.96 4.67 -28.21
N ALA A 207 -34.96 6.01 -28.23
CA ALA A 207 -33.78 6.80 -27.91
C ALA A 207 -33.32 6.56 -26.46
N THR A 208 -34.25 6.58 -25.51
CA THR A 208 -33.96 6.33 -24.09
C THR A 208 -33.42 4.91 -23.87
N PHE A 209 -33.94 3.92 -24.60
CA PHE A 209 -33.44 2.54 -24.55
C PHE A 209 -32.00 2.43 -25.04
N GLN A 210 -31.65 3.14 -26.11
CA GLN A 210 -30.26 3.21 -26.62
C GLN A 210 -29.32 3.85 -25.60
N ASP A 211 -29.74 4.95 -24.96
CA ASP A 211 -28.96 5.63 -23.91
C ASP A 211 -28.73 4.71 -22.70
N ILE A 212 -29.76 3.96 -22.28
CA ILE A 212 -29.65 2.95 -21.20
C ILE A 212 -28.66 1.86 -21.60
N GLN A 213 -28.73 1.32 -22.82
CA GLN A 213 -27.77 0.31 -23.28
C GLN A 213 -26.33 0.84 -23.33
N ALA A 214 -26.14 2.06 -23.83
CA ALA A 214 -24.83 2.70 -23.87
C ALA A 214 -24.27 2.90 -22.45
N GLY A 215 -25.09 3.45 -21.54
CA GLY A 215 -24.72 3.64 -20.14
C GLY A 215 -24.39 2.32 -19.43
N GLY A 216 -25.19 1.27 -19.65
CA GLY A 216 -24.94 -0.06 -19.09
C GLY A 216 -23.61 -0.67 -19.56
N LYS A 217 -23.28 -0.51 -20.85
CA LYS A 217 -21.97 -0.94 -21.39
C LYS A 217 -20.81 -0.14 -20.78
N MET A 218 -20.96 1.18 -20.63
CA MET A 218 -19.95 2.04 -20.01
C MET A 218 -19.70 1.68 -18.54
N ILE A 219 -20.75 1.35 -17.79
CA ILE A 219 -20.63 0.91 -16.39
C ILE A 219 -19.91 -0.43 -16.33
N THR A 220 -20.27 -1.38 -17.19
CA THR A 220 -19.60 -2.69 -17.24
C THR A 220 -18.10 -2.56 -17.57
N ALA A 221 -17.75 -1.68 -18.51
CA ALA A 221 -16.35 -1.39 -18.84
C ALA A 221 -15.61 -0.66 -17.70
N SER A 222 -16.29 0.21 -16.97
CA SER A 222 -15.73 0.88 -15.80
C SER A 222 -15.49 -0.11 -14.66
N LEU A 223 -16.42 -1.05 -14.44
CA LEU A 223 -16.29 -2.11 -13.45
C LEU A 223 -15.09 -3.01 -13.74
N SER A 224 -14.91 -3.45 -14.99
CA SER A 224 -13.74 -4.27 -15.36
C SER A 224 -12.42 -3.52 -15.20
N SER A 225 -12.39 -2.21 -15.49
CA SER A 225 -11.22 -1.36 -15.25
C SER A 225 -10.88 -1.27 -13.76
N VAL A 226 -11.89 -1.07 -12.90
CA VAL A 226 -11.72 -1.02 -11.44
C VAL A 226 -11.24 -2.37 -10.88
N GLU A 227 -11.79 -3.50 -11.37
CA GLU A 227 -11.33 -4.84 -10.99
C GLU A 227 -9.87 -5.10 -11.40
N ALA A 228 -9.46 -4.64 -12.59
CA ALA A 228 -8.07 -4.73 -13.04
C ALA A 228 -7.12 -3.90 -12.16
N LEU A 229 -7.52 -2.68 -11.80
CA LEU A 229 -6.76 -1.83 -10.87
C LEU A 229 -6.65 -2.48 -9.48
N ALA A 230 -7.74 -3.04 -8.96
CA ALA A 230 -7.74 -3.75 -7.69
C ALA A 230 -6.76 -4.94 -7.70
N SER A 231 -6.76 -5.72 -8.78
CA SER A 231 -5.82 -6.84 -8.96
C SER A 231 -4.36 -6.37 -9.01
N GLN A 232 -4.08 -5.23 -9.66
CA GLN A 232 -2.74 -4.67 -9.71
C GLN A 232 -2.24 -4.24 -8.32
N PHE A 233 -3.11 -3.65 -7.49
CA PHE A 233 -2.76 -3.29 -6.11
C PHE A 233 -2.48 -4.49 -5.24
N GLN A 234 -3.27 -5.55 -5.38
CA GLN A 234 -3.04 -6.77 -4.63
C GLN A 234 -1.67 -7.37 -4.96
N HIS A 235 -1.21 -7.25 -6.22
CA HIS A 235 0.11 -7.75 -6.61
C HIS A 235 1.29 -6.89 -6.10
N GLN A 236 1.10 -5.58 -5.88
CA GLN A 236 2.14 -4.71 -5.32
C GLN A 236 2.22 -4.73 -3.79
N LEU A 237 1.15 -5.18 -3.12
CA LEU A 237 1.10 -5.31 -1.66
C LEU A 237 1.70 -6.64 -1.15
N HIS A 238 1.87 -7.63 -2.03
CA HIS A 238 2.52 -8.92 -1.78
C HIS A 238 3.94 -8.93 -2.34
#